data_AF-A0A356B5A1-F1
#
_entry.id   AF-A0A356B5A1-F1
#
_cell.length_a   1.000
_cell.length_b   1.000
_cell.length_c   1.000
_cell.angle_alpha   90.00
_cell.angle_beta   90.00
_cell.angle_gamma   90.00
#
_symmetry.space_group_name_H-M   'P 1'
#
loop_
_entity.id
_entity.type
_entity.pdbx_description
1 polymer ?
#
loop_
_entity_poly.entity_id
_entity_poly.type
_entity_poly.pdbx_seq_one_letter_code
_entity_poly.pdbx_strand_id
1 'polypeptide(L)' 'MYKIGELSKLCKVSVKTLRYYEREGLLIPDEVDTF' A
#
# COMPACT_ATOMS: atom_id res chain seq x y z
N MET A 1 -8.67 6.21 6.58
CA MET A 1 -7.73 5.72 5.55
C MET A 1 -6.33 5.64 6.14
N TYR A 2 -5.62 4.55 5.93
CA TYR A 2 -4.24 4.40 6.36
C TYR A 2 -3.29 4.71 5.20
N LYS A 3 -2.21 5.45 5.45
CA LYS A 3 -1.17 5.62 4.43
C LYS A 3 -0.42 4.30 4.23
N ILE A 4 0.09 4.07 3.02
CA ILE A 4 0.87 2.86 2.70
C ILE A 4 2.07 2.66 3.65
N GLY A 5 2.65 3.75 4.16
CA GLY A 5 3.72 3.71 5.16
C GLY A 5 3.26 3.28 6.55
N GLU A 6 2.02 3.58 6.94
CA GLU A 6 1.43 3.10 8.20
C GLU A 6 1.06 1.63 8.10
N LEU A 7 0.49 1.22 6.96
CA LEU A 7 0.17 -0.17 6.65
C LEU A 7 1.43 -1.05 6.66
N SER A 8 2.53 -0.52 6.10
CA SER A 8 3.84 -1.19 6.14
C SER A 8 4.30 -1.50 7.56
N LYS A 9 4.12 -0.56 8.50
CA LYS A 9 4.46 -0.76 9.92
C LYS A 9 3.50 -1.71 10.62
N LEU A 10 2.19 -1.59 10.36
CA LEU A 10 1.15 -2.40 10.97
C LEU A 10 1.29 -3.88 10.59
N CYS A 11 1.44 -4.15 9.30
CA CYS A 11 1.53 -5.50 8.75
C CYS A 11 2.97 -6.05 8.75
N LYS A 12 3.96 -5.26 9.16
CA LYS A 12 5.39 -5.59 9.09
C LYS A 12 5.85 -6.04 7.69
N VAL A 13 5.22 -5.49 6.66
CA VAL A 13 5.55 -5.74 5.25
C VAL A 13 6.22 -4.51 4.66
N SER A 14 7.11 -4.71 3.69
CA SER A 14 7.75 -3.57 3.03
C SER A 14 6.75 -2.80 2.15
N VAL A 15 6.96 -1.49 2.00
CA VAL A 15 6.21 -0.66 1.04
C VAL A 15 6.32 -1.25 -0.38
N LYS A 16 7.47 -1.83 -0.74
CA LYS A 16 7.69 -2.48 -2.03
C LYS A 16 6.78 -3.68 -2.26
N THR A 17 6.50 -4.46 -1.20
CA THR A 17 5.56 -5.58 -1.23
C THR A 17 4.12 -5.10 -1.42
N LEU A 18 3.73 -4.03 -0.72
CA LEU A 18 2.41 -3.42 -0.88
C LEU A 18 2.21 -2.88 -2.32
N ARG A 19 3.24 -2.21 -2.88
CA ARG A 19 3.26 -1.76 -4.29
C ARG A 19 3.29 -2.92 -5.30
N TYR A 20 3.77 -4.09 -4.90
CA TYR A 20 3.68 -5.30 -5.72
C TYR A 20 2.23 -5.80 -5.75
N TYR A 21 1.57 -5.90 -4.60
CA TYR A 21 0.15 -6.28 -4.52
C TYR A 21 -0.79 -5.31 -5.24
N GLU A 22 -0.48 -4.02 -5.21
CA GLU A 22 -1.21 -3.01 -5.99
C GLU A 22 -1.10 -3.25 -7.50
N ARG A 23 0.12 -3.56 -8.01
CA ARG A 23 0.33 -3.87 -9.42
C ARG A 23 -0.34 -5.17 -9.87
N GLU A 24 -0.37 -6.16 -8.98
CA GLU A 24 -1.07 -7.42 -9.20
C GLU A 24 -2.60 -7.30 -9.02
N GLY A 25 -3.10 -6.14 -8.57
CA GLY A 25 -4.54 -5.93 -8.30
C GLY A 25 -5.05 -6.63 -7.04
N LEU A 26 -4.16 -7.16 -6.20
CA LEU A 26 -4.49 -7.82 -4.93
C LEU A 26 -4.77 -6.83 -3.80
N LEU A 27 -4.21 -5.62 -3.88
CA LEU A 27 -4.38 -4.57 -2.87
C LEU A 27 -4.46 -3.20 -3.55
N ILE A 28 -5.69 -2.75 -3.80
CA ILE A 28 -5.95 -1.49 -4.49
C ILE A 28 -6.23 -0.42 -3.42
N PRO A 29 -5.48 0.69 -3.40
CA PRO A 29 -5.80 1.81 -2.52
C PRO A 29 -7.13 2.46 -2.92
N ASP A 30 -7.95 2.84 -1.94
CA ASP A 30 -9.19 3.59 -2.18
C ASP A 30 -8.92 5.02 -2.71
N GLU A 31 -7.77 5.61 -2.35
CA GLU A 31 -7.38 6.94 -2.78
C GLU A 31 -5.87 6.98 -3.09
N VAL A 32 -5.52 7.48 -4.28
CA VAL A 32 -4.13 7.70 -4.69
C VAL A 32 -3.90 9.19 -4.80
N ASP A 33 -3.17 9.74 -3.83
CA ASP A 33 -2.75 11.14 -3.87
C ASP A 33 -1.72 11.31 -5.00
N THR A 34 -2.06 12.12 -6.00
CA THR A 34 -1.29 12.28 -7.25
C THR A 34 -0.50 13.60 -7.31
N PHE A 35 -0.39 14.31 -6.18
CA PHE A 35 0.17 15.66 -6.08
C PHE A 35 1.62 15.71 -5.59
#